data_AF-A0A9W7ID43-F1
#
_entry.id   AF-A0A9W7ID43-F1
#
_cell.length_a   1.000
_cell.length_b   1.000
_cell.length_c   1.000
_cell.angle_alpha   90.00
_cell.angle_beta   90.00
_cell.angle_gamma   90.00
#
_symmetry.space_group_name_H-M   'P 1'
#
loop_
_entity.id
_entity.type
_entity.pdbx_description
1 polymer ?
#
loop_
_entity_poly.entity_id
_entity_poly.type
_entity_poly.pdbx_seq_one_letter_code
_entity_poly.pdbx_strand_id
1 'polypeptide(L)' 'MAGLLAFNGLATKTKNLAVAGGLSAFVFGVYFYTMRAVGGTDELQVAIDKFEEQKKVEAKSNMGSKA' A
#
# COMPACT_ATOMS: atom_id res chain seq x y z
N MET A 1 -0.61 34.00 5.99
CA MET A 1 -1.45 34.59 4.92
C MET A 1 -0.72 34.83 3.58
N ALA A 2 0.62 34.86 3.52
CA ALA A 2 1.36 35.17 2.28
C ALA A 2 1.02 34.25 1.07
N GLY A 3 0.79 32.95 1.29
CA GLY A 3 0.44 32.02 0.22
C GLY A 3 -0.93 32.29 -0.42
N LEU A 4 -1.90 32.77 0.36
CA LEU A 4 -3.25 33.09 -0.14
C LEU A 4 -3.23 34.38 -0.98
N LEU A 5 -2.43 35.36 -0.56
CA LEU A 5 -2.18 36.59 -1.32
C LEU A 5 -1.43 36.32 -2.63
N ALA A 6 -0.43 35.42 -2.59
CA ALA A 6 0.30 35.00 -3.79
C ALA A 6 -0.60 34.24 -4.77
N PHE A 7 -1.41 33.29 -4.30
CA PHE A 7 -2.38 32.56 -5.13
C PHE A 7 -3.44 33.49 -5.75
N ASN A 8 -3.86 34.53 -5.02
CA ASN A 8 -4.79 35.53 -5.55
C ASN A 8 -4.20 36.38 -6.66
N GLY A 9 -2.88 36.63 -6.65
CA GLY A 9 -2.17 37.36 -7.71
C GLY A 9 -1.86 36.57 -8.97
N LEU A 10 -2.06 35.24 -8.98
CA LEU A 10 -1.82 34.40 -10.16
C LEU A 10 -2.90 34.60 -11.25
N ALA A 11 -2.54 34.39 -12.51
CA ALA A 11 -3.53 34.33 -13.59
C ALA A 11 -4.50 33.15 -13.38
N THR A 12 -5.77 33.30 -13.79
CA THR A 12 -6.84 32.30 -13.60
C THR A 12 -6.46 30.91 -14.13
N LYS A 13 -5.76 30.83 -15.27
CA LYS A 13 -5.28 29.56 -15.84
C LYS A 13 -4.30 28.85 -14.91
N THR A 14 -3.40 29.60 -14.26
CA THR A 14 -2.42 29.06 -13.33
C THR A 14 -3.07 28.63 -12.02
N LYS A 15 -4.10 29.36 -11.55
CA LYS A 15 -4.92 28.93 -10.40
C LYS A 15 -5.60 27.59 -10.68
N ASN A 16 -6.22 27.45 -11.85
CA ASN A 16 -6.90 26.22 -12.24
C ASN A 16 -5.91 25.04 -12.37
N LEU A 17 -4.71 25.29 -12.89
CA LEU A 17 -3.66 24.27 -12.99
C LEU A 17 -3.15 23.85 -11.61
N ALA A 18 -2.95 24.79 -10.69
CA ALA A 18 -2.55 24.48 -9.32
C ALA A 18 -3.63 23.69 -8.57
N VAL A 19 -4.90 24.05 -8.74
CA VAL A 19 -6.04 23.31 -8.15
C VAL A 19 -6.16 21.92 -8.75
N ALA A 20 -6.12 21.80 -10.08
CA ALA A 20 -6.19 20.51 -10.76
C ALA A 20 -5.01 19.61 -10.41
N GLY A 21 -3.79 20.17 -10.34
CA GLY A 21 -2.59 19.46 -9.95
C GLY A 21 -2.65 19.00 -8.49
N GLY A 22 -3.07 19.87 -7.57
CA GLY A 22 -3.23 19.54 -6.16
C GLY A 22 -4.27 18.44 -5.93
N LEU A 23 -5.44 18.55 -6.58
CA LEU A 23 -6.49 17.54 -6.47
C LEU A 23 -6.03 16.19 -7.02
N SER A 24 -5.35 16.20 -8.17
CA SER A 24 -4.83 14.98 -8.80
C SER A 24 -3.74 14.32 -7.95
N ALA A 25 -2.80 15.10 -7.42
CA ALA A 25 -1.75 14.61 -6.54
C ALA A 25 -2.31 14.06 -5.22
N PHE A 26 -3.35 14.68 -4.67
CA PHE A 26 -4.02 14.20 -3.47
C PHE A 26 -4.70 12.84 -3.70
N VAL A 27 -5.51 12.72 -4.75
CA VAL A 27 -6.19 11.45 -5.09
C VAL A 27 -5.18 10.35 -5.38
N PHE A 28 -4.14 10.64 -6.18
CA PHE A 28 -3.06 9.69 -6.46
C PHE A 28 -2.30 9.31 -5.20
N GLY A 29 -2.00 10.27 -4.32
CA GLY A 29 -1.29 10.05 -3.07
C GLY A 29 -2.07 9.14 -2.11
N VAL A 30 -3.39 9.35 -1.97
CA VAL A 30 -4.25 8.48 -1.16
C VAL A 30 -4.34 7.07 -1.77
N TYR A 31 -4.56 6.96 -3.08
CA TYR A 31 -4.60 5.67 -3.77
C TYR A 31 -3.28 4.89 -3.58
N PHE A 32 -2.15 5.55 -3.83
CA PHE A 32 -0.83 4.97 -3.63
C PHE A 32 -0.57 4.61 -2.17
N TYR A 33 -0.95 5.49 -1.23
CA TYR A 33 -0.80 5.24 0.20
C TYR A 33 -1.60 4.02 0.63
N THR A 34 -2.85 3.88 0.20
CA THR A 34 -3.67 2.72 0.54
C THR A 34 -3.08 1.43 -0.05
N MET A 35 -2.64 1.43 -1.30
CA MET A 35 -1.99 0.24 -1.88
C MET A 35 -0.65 -0.10 -1.19
N ARG A 36 0.10 0.91 -0.74
CA ARG A 36 1.37 0.70 -0.03
C ARG A 36 1.17 0.31 1.44
N ALA A 37 0.18 0.86 2.12
CA ALA A 37 -0.09 0.64 3.53
C ALA A 37 -0.89 -0.64 3.78
N VAL A 38 -1.69 -1.10 2.82
CA VAL A 38 -2.42 -2.36 2.92
C VAL A 38 -1.50 -3.57 2.72
N GLY A 39 -0.26 -3.37 2.24
CA GLY A 39 0.70 -4.46 2.08
C GLY A 39 0.28 -5.41 0.96
N GLY A 40 1.23 -5.82 0.13
CA GLY A 40 0.96 -6.88 -0.82
C GLY A 40 0.42 -8.10 -0.09
N THR A 41 -0.58 -8.73 -0.67
CA THR A 41 -1.24 -9.98 -0.26
C THR A 41 -0.27 -11.17 -0.05
N ASP A 42 1.04 -10.96 -0.23
CA ASP A 42 2.13 -11.92 -0.06
C ASP A 42 2.28 -12.43 1.38
N GLU A 43 1.85 -11.68 2.39
CA GLU A 43 1.97 -12.16 3.78
C GLU A 43 1.00 -13.33 4.07
N LEU A 44 -0.16 -13.38 3.39
CA LEU A 44 -1.14 -14.43 3.62
C LEU A 44 -0.71 -15.77 2.97
N GLN A 45 -0.15 -15.72 1.75
CA GLN A 45 0.34 -16.92 1.08
C GLN A 45 1.66 -17.43 1.68
N VAL A 46 2.57 -16.53 2.08
CA VAL A 46 3.79 -16.93 2.82
C VAL A 46 3.43 -17.55 4.18
N ALA A 47 2.37 -17.10 4.84
CA ALA A 47 1.87 -17.74 6.07
C ALA A 47 1.29 -19.14 5.79
N ILE A 48 0.57 -19.33 4.68
CA ILE A 48 0.02 -20.63 4.28
C ILE A 48 1.14 -21.62 3.92
N ASP A 49 2.12 -21.20 3.11
CA ASP A 49 3.24 -22.06 2.74
C ASP A 49 4.05 -22.48 3.97
N LYS A 50 4.31 -21.56 4.90
CA LYS A 50 4.97 -21.88 6.18
C LYS A 50 4.16 -22.86 7.02
N PHE A 51 2.84 -22.80 6.99
CA PHE A 51 1.97 -23.72 7.73
C PHE A 51 1.95 -25.12 7.09
N GLU A 52 1.86 -25.22 5.76
CA GLU A 52 1.92 -26.50 5.05
C GLU A 52 3.29 -27.18 5.20
N GLU A 53 4.37 -26.41 5.20
CA GLU A 53 5.72 -26.93 5.37
C GLU A 53 5.93 -27.50 6.78
N GLN A 54 5.45 -26.81 7.83
CA GLN A 54 5.47 -27.32 9.20
C GLN A 54 4.65 -28.61 9.36
N LYS A 55 3.47 -28.69 8.74
CA LYS A 55 2.63 -29.91 8.80
C LYS A 55 3.31 -31.12 8.13
N LYS A 56 4.05 -30.92 7.03
CA LYS A 56 4.81 -31.99 6.38
C LYS A 56 5.96 -32.50 7.25
N VAL A 57 6.64 -31.62 7.97
CA VAL A 57 7.71 -31.99 8.91
C VAL A 57 7.15 -32.77 10.11
N GLU A 58 6.04 -32.30 10.69
CA GLU A 58 5.36 -33.02 11.78
C GLU A 58 4.86 -34.40 11.34
N ALA A 59 4.26 -34.52 10.15
CA ALA A 59 3.80 -35.79 9.61
C ALA A 59 4.94 -36.80 9.37
N LYS A 60 6.12 -36.34 8.91
CA LYS A 60 7.31 -37.18 8.78
C LYS A 60 7.87 -37.61 10.14
N SER A 61 7.87 -36.72 11.14
CA SER A 61 8.32 -37.07 12.50
C SER A 61 7.42 -38.11 13.17
N ASN A 62 6.10 -38.04 12.94
CA ASN A 62 5.12 -38.97 13.51
C ASN A 62 5.09 -40.34 12.78
N MET A 63 5.53 -40.41 11.52
CA MET A 63 5.75 -41.67 10.81
C MET A 63 7.06 -42.37 11.21
N GLY A 64 8.08 -41.63 11.64
CA GLY A 64 9.32 -42.21 12.17
C GLY A 64 9.18 -42.82 13.57
N SER A 65 8.19 -42.39 14.36
CA SER A 65 7.97 -42.86 15.74
C SER A 65 7.04 -44.08 15.84
N LYS A 66 6.56 -44.62 14.71
CA LYS A 66 5.70 -45.82 14.65
C LYS A 66 6.39 -47.06 14.04
N ALA A 67 7.71 -47.02 13.85
CA ALA A 67 8.50 -48.18 13.40
C ALA A 67 8.89 -49.07 14.58
#